data_AF-A0A1G2EXK1-F1
#
_entry.id   AF-A0A1G2EXK1-F1
#
_cell.length_a   1.000
_cell.length_b   1.000
_cell.length_c   1.000
_cell.angle_alpha   90.00
_cell.angle_beta   90.00
_cell.angle_gamma   90.00
#
_symmetry.space_group_name_H-M   'P 1'
#
loop_
_entity.id
_entity.type
_entity.pdbx_description
1 polymer ?
#
loop_
_entity_poly.entity_id
_entity_poly.type
_entity_poly.pdbx_seq_one_letter_code
_entity_poly.pdbx_strand_id
1 'polypeptide(L)'
;MIGFGKILFLGLESAVMEIKHIGVRDALDSFDGINRLLPQLHPSGNGDKISETEFVDCLLNGNFHLFVAVDDSKKYPDSFAAMASIFFQRNLGRWIAEIHDVVVDKEYRGRGLGEKITLALIEDAKRFAKVKNAKIKLYLTSRPSRVVANKLYEKLGFELVAEARGEQGTNLYKMMITP
;
A
#
# COMPACT_ATOMS: atom_id res chain seq x y z
N MET A 1 -41.20 26.79 28.12
CA MET A 1 -41.57 25.44 27.63
C MET A 1 -41.83 25.59 26.14
N ILE A 2 -41.09 25.04 25.17
CA ILE A 2 -40.26 23.83 25.08
C ILE A 2 -39.10 24.17 24.14
N GLY A 3 -37.87 23.75 24.49
CA GLY A 3 -36.68 23.94 23.67
C GLY A 3 -36.60 22.90 22.55
N PHE A 4 -36.15 23.32 21.37
CA PHE A 4 -35.68 22.41 20.32
C PHE A 4 -34.16 22.49 20.25
N GLY A 5 -33.53 21.37 20.61
CA GLY A 5 -32.10 21.22 20.71
C GLY A 5 -31.40 21.43 19.37
N LYS A 6 -30.25 22.09 19.45
CA LYS A 6 -29.19 22.00 18.44
C LYS A 6 -28.89 20.51 18.21
N ILE A 7 -29.31 19.98 17.07
CA ILE A 7 -28.72 18.76 16.53
C ILE A 7 -27.31 19.16 16.09
N LEU A 8 -26.35 18.91 16.96
CA LEU A 8 -24.93 19.01 16.66
C LEU A 8 -24.62 17.83 15.73
N PHE A 9 -24.63 18.05 14.42
CA PHE A 9 -23.91 17.18 13.50
C PHE A 9 -22.43 17.34 13.82
N LEU A 10 -21.92 16.50 14.72
CA LEU A 10 -20.50 16.17 14.79
C LEU A 10 -20.21 15.36 13.53
N GLY A 11 -20.12 16.06 12.40
CA GLY A 11 -19.40 15.55 11.25
C GLY A 11 -17.97 15.30 11.73
N LEU A 12 -17.61 14.04 11.90
CA LEU A 12 -16.22 13.63 11.81
C LEU A 12 -15.76 14.07 10.42
N GLU A 13 -15.19 15.25 10.32
CA GLU A 13 -14.34 15.59 9.19
C GLU A 13 -13.32 14.45 9.11
N SER A 14 -13.48 13.59 8.11
CA SER A 14 -12.47 12.61 7.78
C SER A 14 -11.21 13.41 7.46
N ALA A 15 -10.25 13.41 8.38
CA ALA A 15 -8.94 14.03 8.14
C ALA A 15 -8.48 13.61 6.74
N VAL A 16 -8.22 14.59 5.88
CA VAL A 16 -7.80 14.34 4.50
C VAL A 16 -6.43 13.69 4.59
N MET A 17 -6.35 12.38 4.38
CA MET A 17 -5.07 11.67 4.39
C MET A 17 -4.45 11.71 3.00
N GLU A 18 -3.30 12.35 2.85
CA GLU A 18 -2.57 12.43 1.58
C GLU A 18 -1.83 11.13 1.29
N ILE A 19 -1.77 10.69 0.03
CA ILE A 19 -0.85 9.62 -0.39
C ILE A 19 0.43 10.27 -0.94
N LYS A 20 1.57 10.01 -0.29
CA LYS A 20 2.88 10.54 -0.69
C LYS A 20 3.75 9.42 -1.25
N HIS A 21 4.49 9.72 -2.32
CA HIS A 21 5.56 8.88 -2.82
C HIS A 21 6.84 9.19 -2.03
N ILE A 22 7.53 8.17 -1.52
CA ILE A 22 8.76 8.30 -0.76
C ILE A 22 9.95 7.99 -1.67
N GLY A 23 10.79 8.99 -1.90
CA GLY A 23 12.05 8.83 -2.62
C GLY A 23 13.26 8.89 -1.70
N VAL A 24 14.46 8.69 -2.26
CA VAL A 24 15.72 8.71 -1.50
C VAL A 24 15.96 10.02 -0.73
N ARG A 25 15.38 11.15 -1.20
CA ARG A 25 15.49 12.45 -0.50
C ARG A 25 14.68 12.50 0.80
N ASP A 26 13.69 11.63 0.94
CA ASP A 26 12.80 11.55 2.09
C ASP A 26 13.25 10.47 3.09
N ALA A 27 14.36 9.78 2.83
CA ALA A 27 14.75 8.57 3.57
C ALA A 27 14.87 8.81 5.08
N LEU A 28 15.59 9.85 5.49
CA LEU A 28 15.79 10.19 6.91
C LEU A 28 14.46 10.54 7.59
N ASP A 29 13.61 11.31 6.92
CA ASP A 29 12.35 11.82 7.45
C ASP A 29 11.19 10.80 7.37
N SER A 30 11.45 9.60 6.84
CA SER A 30 10.44 8.54 6.70
C SER A 30 10.81 7.23 7.38
N PHE A 31 12.09 7.00 7.70
CA PHE A 31 12.60 5.71 8.19
C PHE A 31 11.85 5.16 9.42
N ASP A 32 11.70 5.96 10.48
CA ASP A 32 10.99 5.53 11.70
C ASP A 32 9.51 5.25 11.42
N GLY A 33 8.88 6.03 10.54
CA GLY A 33 7.51 5.80 10.10
C GLY A 33 7.35 4.45 9.40
N ILE A 34 8.27 4.12 8.50
CA ILE A 34 8.30 2.81 7.80
C ILE A 34 8.53 1.67 8.80
N ASN A 35 9.52 1.80 9.69
CA ASN A 35 9.84 0.78 10.71
C ASN A 35 8.77 0.65 11.80
N ARG A 36 7.84 1.60 11.93
CA ARG A 36 6.64 1.51 12.76
C ARG A 36 5.54 0.66 12.10
N LEU A 37 5.46 0.68 10.77
CA LEU A 37 4.46 -0.04 9.98
C LEU A 37 4.89 -1.45 9.59
N LEU A 38 6.16 -1.66 9.21
CA LEU A 38 6.71 -2.94 8.74
C LEU A 38 6.35 -4.14 9.63
N PRO A 39 6.53 -4.11 10.97
CA PRO A 39 6.22 -5.25 11.82
C PRO A 39 4.74 -5.69 11.74
N GLN A 40 3.84 -4.78 11.38
CA GLN A 40 2.40 -5.04 11.27
C GLN A 40 2.01 -5.81 9.99
N LEU A 41 2.94 -6.02 9.06
CA LEU A 41 2.75 -6.92 7.91
C LEU A 41 2.62 -8.38 8.37
N HIS A 42 3.32 -8.74 9.44
CA HIS A 42 3.24 -10.07 10.02
C HIS A 42 1.99 -10.19 10.90
N PRO A 43 1.23 -11.30 10.82
CA PRO A 43 0.03 -11.50 11.65
C PRO A 43 0.28 -11.38 13.16
N SER A 44 1.49 -11.72 13.62
CA SER A 44 1.92 -11.60 15.02
C SER A 44 2.33 -10.19 15.44
N GLY A 45 2.49 -9.25 14.49
CA GLY A 45 3.05 -7.93 14.76
C GLY A 45 4.56 -7.92 15.08
N ASN A 46 5.23 -9.07 14.99
CA ASN A 46 6.66 -9.24 15.29
C ASN A 46 7.48 -9.40 14.00
N GLY A 47 7.10 -8.71 12.93
CA GLY A 47 7.95 -8.64 11.75
C GLY A 47 9.25 -7.90 12.05
N ASP A 48 10.31 -8.27 11.34
CA ASP A 48 11.60 -7.60 11.51
C ASP A 48 11.53 -6.15 11.00
N LYS A 49 12.26 -5.28 11.70
CA LYS A 49 12.57 -3.94 11.21
C LYS A 49 13.73 -4.03 10.22
N ILE A 50 13.81 -3.07 9.32
CA ILE A 50 14.94 -2.94 8.39
C ILE A 50 15.97 -1.94 8.91
N SER A 51 17.20 -2.07 8.44
CA SER A 51 18.26 -1.09 8.68
C SER A 51 18.07 0.16 7.81
N GLU A 52 18.66 1.29 8.21
CA GLU A 52 18.64 2.51 7.40
C GLU A 52 19.35 2.29 6.05
N THR A 53 20.48 1.56 6.06
CA THR A 53 21.21 1.21 4.83
C THR A 53 20.33 0.41 3.87
N GLU A 54 19.65 -0.63 4.36
CA GLU A 54 18.74 -1.43 3.54
C GLU A 54 17.58 -0.60 2.98
N PHE A 55 17.01 0.30 3.80
CA PHE A 55 15.97 1.20 3.35
C PHE A 55 16.43 2.14 2.23
N VAL A 56 17.61 2.76 2.40
CA VAL A 56 18.22 3.64 1.39
C VAL A 56 18.54 2.86 0.12
N ASP A 57 19.07 1.63 0.23
CA ASP A 57 19.36 0.77 -0.91
C ASP A 57 18.10 0.45 -1.72
N CYS A 58 16.97 0.17 -1.06
CA CYS A 58 15.68 0.03 -1.74
C CYS A 58 15.26 1.30 -2.46
N LEU A 59 15.38 2.48 -1.83
CA LEU A 59 14.98 3.77 -2.43
C LEU A 59 15.89 4.21 -3.58
N LEU A 60 17.13 3.74 -3.63
CA LEU A 60 18.05 3.97 -4.74
C LEU A 60 17.72 3.12 -5.99
N ASN A 61 16.95 2.04 -5.83
CA ASN A 61 16.46 1.27 -6.96
C ASN A 61 15.31 2.02 -7.66
N GLY A 62 15.60 2.64 -8.80
CA GLY A 62 14.60 3.40 -9.58
C GLY A 62 13.44 2.57 -10.17
N ASN A 63 13.39 1.26 -9.93
CA ASN A 63 12.23 0.44 -10.22
C ASN A 63 11.44 0.04 -8.97
N PHE A 64 11.84 0.48 -7.78
CA PHE A 64 11.12 0.28 -6.51
C PHE A 64 10.52 1.61 -6.09
N HIS A 65 9.20 1.66 -5.95
CA HIS A 65 8.47 2.83 -5.51
C HIS A 65 7.72 2.52 -4.22
N LEU A 66 7.82 3.41 -3.24
CA LEU A 66 7.16 3.30 -1.95
C LEU A 66 6.16 4.43 -1.79
N PHE A 67 4.96 4.10 -1.34
CA PHE A 67 3.91 5.08 -1.04
C PHE A 67 3.49 4.97 0.42
N VAL A 68 3.12 6.10 1.01
CA VAL A 68 2.58 6.19 2.37
C VAL A 68 1.30 7.03 2.39
N ALA A 69 0.37 6.68 3.27
CA ALA A 69 -0.74 7.57 3.63
C ALA A 69 -0.35 8.38 4.86
N VAL A 70 -0.49 9.70 4.82
CA VAL A 70 -0.11 10.61 5.91
C VAL A 70 -1.35 11.26 6.53
N ASP A 71 -1.46 11.18 7.85
CA ASP A 71 -2.41 11.92 8.68
C ASP A 71 -1.75 13.18 9.23
N ASP A 72 -2.05 14.32 8.63
CA ASP A 72 -1.49 15.63 9.00
C ASP A 72 -1.95 16.11 10.39
N SER A 73 -2.93 15.45 11.01
CA SER A 73 -3.33 15.76 12.39
C SER A 73 -2.37 15.20 13.44
N LYS A 74 -1.52 14.24 13.07
CA LYS A 74 -0.54 13.63 13.96
C LYS A 74 0.88 14.06 13.59
N LYS A 75 1.78 13.97 14.57
CA LYS A 75 3.21 14.21 14.35
C LYS A 75 3.88 12.95 13.82
N TYR A 76 4.93 13.12 13.03
CA TYR A 76 5.83 12.03 12.67
C TYR A 76 6.44 11.39 13.94
N PRO A 77 6.61 10.05 13.99
CA PRO A 77 6.29 9.03 12.98
C PRO A 77 4.85 8.48 13.01
N ASP A 78 4.00 8.95 13.93
CA ASP A 78 2.62 8.47 14.11
C ASP A 78 1.65 8.95 13.02
N SER A 79 2.07 9.93 12.22
CA SER A 79 1.33 10.41 11.05
C SER A 79 1.26 9.40 9.91
N PHE A 80 2.14 8.41 9.82
CA PHE A 80 2.09 7.42 8.74
C PHE A 80 0.99 6.39 9.00
N ALA A 81 -0.12 6.48 8.29
CA ALA A 81 -1.32 5.68 8.51
C ALA A 81 -1.37 4.37 7.69
N ALA A 82 -0.67 4.32 6.57
CA ALA A 82 -0.54 3.13 5.73
C ALA A 82 0.72 3.22 4.88
N MET A 83 1.22 2.08 4.40
CA MET A 83 2.26 2.03 3.37
C MET A 83 1.99 0.88 2.40
N ALA A 84 2.56 1.00 1.21
CA ALA A 84 2.60 -0.06 0.22
C ALA A 84 3.71 0.22 -0.80
N SER A 85 4.34 -0.83 -1.30
CA SER A 85 5.41 -0.73 -2.30
C SER A 85 4.98 -1.38 -3.62
N ILE A 86 5.57 -0.91 -4.71
CA ILE A 86 5.50 -1.55 -6.02
C ILE A 86 6.89 -1.63 -6.62
N PHE A 87 7.18 -2.74 -7.27
CA PHE A 87 8.46 -2.95 -7.92
C PHE A 87 8.29 -3.44 -9.35
N PHE A 88 9.05 -2.85 -10.28
CA PHE A 88 9.01 -3.15 -11.71
C PHE A 88 10.20 -3.99 -12.15
N GLN A 89 9.94 -5.02 -12.96
CA GLN A 89 11.00 -5.83 -13.57
C GLN A 89 10.81 -5.94 -15.08
N ARG A 90 11.94 -5.96 -15.79
CA ARG A 90 11.98 -6.33 -17.19
C ARG A 90 12.36 -7.80 -17.33
N ASN A 91 11.49 -8.55 -17.97
CA ASN A 91 11.79 -9.88 -18.51
C ASN A 91 12.04 -9.78 -20.03
N LEU A 92 12.54 -10.87 -20.63
CA LEU A 92 12.66 -10.96 -22.09
C LEU A 92 11.30 -10.67 -22.76
N GLY A 93 11.24 -9.57 -23.51
CA GLY A 93 10.06 -9.14 -24.25
C GLY A 93 8.88 -8.60 -23.43
N ARG A 94 8.93 -8.53 -22.09
CA ARG A 94 7.78 -8.11 -21.28
C ARG A 94 8.14 -7.38 -19.98
N TRP A 95 7.25 -6.52 -19.52
CA TRP A 95 7.32 -5.93 -18.18
C TRP A 95 6.39 -6.66 -17.22
N ILE A 96 6.86 -6.84 -15.99
CA ILE A 96 6.04 -7.25 -14.85
C ILE A 96 6.22 -6.25 -13.72
N ALA A 97 5.24 -6.17 -12.85
CA ALA A 97 5.31 -5.40 -11.62
C ALA A 97 4.67 -6.19 -10.49
N GLU A 98 5.14 -5.98 -9.27
CA GLU A 98 4.64 -6.65 -8.07
C GLU A 98 4.35 -5.63 -6.99
N ILE A 99 3.16 -5.70 -6.39
CA ILE A 99 2.79 -4.93 -5.21
C ILE A 99 3.18 -5.74 -3.98
N HIS A 100 3.89 -5.08 -3.07
CA HIS A 100 4.35 -5.62 -1.80
C HIS A 100 4.00 -4.67 -0.65
N ASP A 101 4.24 -5.12 0.58
CA ASP A 101 4.22 -4.30 1.79
C ASP A 101 2.92 -3.51 2.07
N VAL A 102 1.78 -3.98 1.55
CA VAL A 102 0.48 -3.33 1.77
C VAL A 102 0.06 -3.52 3.23
N VAL A 103 0.13 -2.44 4.02
CA VAL A 103 -0.29 -2.43 5.41
C VAL A 103 -0.99 -1.12 5.78
N VAL A 104 -2.07 -1.26 6.54
CA VAL A 104 -2.75 -0.15 7.20
C VAL A 104 -2.53 -0.31 8.69
N ASP A 105 -2.04 0.77 9.32
CA ASP A 105 -1.83 0.82 10.76
C ASP A 105 -3.13 0.48 11.48
N LYS A 106 -3.03 -0.30 12.57
CA LYS A 106 -4.18 -0.77 13.35
C LYS A 106 -5.17 0.33 13.73
N GLU A 107 -4.72 1.55 14.04
CA GLU A 107 -5.58 2.67 14.45
C GLU A 107 -6.40 3.27 13.30
N TYR A 108 -5.98 2.98 12.06
CA TYR A 108 -6.52 3.56 10.84
C TYR A 108 -7.30 2.55 9.99
N ARG A 109 -7.40 1.28 10.44
CA ARG A 109 -8.18 0.25 9.74
C ARG A 109 -9.66 0.62 9.69
N GLY A 110 -10.34 0.13 8.66
CA GLY A 110 -11.76 0.43 8.41
C GLY A 110 -12.02 1.81 7.80
N ARG A 111 -10.99 2.62 7.53
CA ARG A 111 -11.12 3.98 6.95
C ARG A 111 -10.87 4.04 5.43
N GLY A 112 -10.85 2.90 4.74
CA GLY A 112 -10.63 2.84 3.29
C GLY A 112 -9.19 3.09 2.80
N LEU A 113 -8.20 3.19 3.70
CA LEU A 113 -6.82 3.51 3.31
C LEU A 113 -6.15 2.43 2.46
N GLY A 114 -6.47 1.15 2.69
CA GLY A 114 -5.95 0.05 1.86
C GLY A 114 -6.38 0.18 0.40
N GLU A 115 -7.61 0.61 0.16
CA GLU A 115 -8.12 0.90 -1.18
C GLU A 115 -7.39 2.10 -1.79
N LYS A 116 -7.31 3.20 -1.04
CA LYS A 116 -6.69 4.44 -1.49
C LYS A 116 -5.23 4.26 -1.90
N ILE A 117 -4.45 3.55 -1.08
CA ILE A 117 -3.01 3.35 -1.36
C ILE A 117 -2.79 2.34 -2.49
N THR A 118 -3.63 1.29 -2.59
CA THR A 118 -3.53 0.31 -3.69
C THR A 118 -3.89 0.96 -5.03
N LEU A 119 -4.87 1.87 -5.06
CA LEU A 119 -5.17 2.68 -6.23
C LEU A 119 -3.98 3.55 -6.65
N ALA A 120 -3.23 4.12 -5.71
CA ALA A 120 -2.02 4.90 -6.02
C ALA A 120 -0.95 4.05 -6.72
N LEU A 121 -0.77 2.78 -6.31
CA LEU A 121 0.15 1.84 -6.96
C LEU A 121 -0.33 1.44 -8.36
N ILE A 122 -1.64 1.24 -8.56
CA ILE A 122 -2.22 0.97 -9.89
C ILE A 122 -1.98 2.17 -10.83
N GLU A 123 -2.20 3.40 -10.35
CA GLU A 123 -1.92 4.61 -11.13
C GLU A 123 -0.44 4.76 -11.46
N ASP A 124 0.44 4.37 -10.53
CA ASP A 124 1.87 4.34 -10.78
C ASP A 124 2.26 3.32 -11.86
N ALA A 125 1.68 2.12 -11.82
CA ALA A 125 1.86 1.12 -12.87
C ALA A 125 1.35 1.59 -14.23
N LYS A 126 0.22 2.31 -14.29
CA LYS A 126 -0.29 2.92 -15.53
C LYS A 126 0.67 3.97 -16.09
N ARG A 127 1.20 4.86 -15.25
CA ARG A 127 2.21 5.84 -15.65
C ARG A 127 3.46 5.15 -16.21
N PHE A 128 3.94 4.11 -15.53
CA PHE A 128 5.08 3.33 -15.98
C PHE A 128 4.81 2.67 -17.35
N ALA A 129 3.64 2.07 -17.53
CA ALA A 129 3.24 1.41 -18.79
C ALA A 129 3.25 2.39 -19.97
N LYS A 130 2.72 3.60 -19.75
CA LYS A 130 2.72 4.68 -20.73
C LYS A 130 4.14 5.12 -21.08
N VAL A 131 5.00 5.36 -20.08
CA VAL A 131 6.40 5.78 -20.30
C VAL A 131 7.20 4.72 -21.05
N LYS A 132 7.00 3.43 -20.74
CA LYS A 132 7.68 2.33 -21.43
C LYS A 132 7.01 1.94 -22.75
N ASN A 133 5.85 2.51 -23.06
CA ASN A 133 4.98 2.12 -24.17
C ASN A 133 4.79 0.60 -24.25
N ALA A 134 4.51 -0.03 -23.10
CA ALA A 134 4.42 -1.49 -23.00
C ALA A 134 3.37 -1.94 -21.97
N LYS A 135 2.72 -3.06 -22.27
CA LYS A 135 1.82 -3.72 -21.31
C LYS A 135 2.62 -4.24 -20.10
N ILE A 136 2.01 -4.16 -18.91
CA ILE A 136 2.57 -4.69 -17.67
C ILE A 136 1.62 -5.73 -17.10
N LYS A 137 2.18 -6.86 -16.64
CA LYS A 137 1.46 -7.77 -15.75
C LYS A 137 1.74 -7.34 -14.32
N LEU A 138 0.73 -6.78 -13.66
CA LEU A 138 0.81 -6.37 -12.26
C LEU A 138 0.33 -7.52 -11.38
N TYR A 139 1.14 -7.93 -10.42
CA TYR A 139 0.85 -9.03 -9.51
C TYR A 139 0.80 -8.55 -8.06
N LEU A 140 0.08 -9.31 -7.25
CA LEU A 140 0.20 -9.26 -5.79
C LEU A 140 -0.12 -10.63 -5.22
N THR A 141 0.34 -10.88 -4.01
CA THR A 141 -0.07 -12.08 -3.27
C THR A 141 -0.74 -11.71 -1.95
N SER A 142 -1.68 -12.54 -1.51
CA SER A 142 -2.37 -12.34 -0.24
C SER A 142 -2.81 -13.68 0.33
N ARG A 143 -2.57 -13.92 1.62
CA ARG A 143 -2.99 -15.15 2.29
C ARG A 143 -4.52 -15.31 2.23
N PRO A 144 -5.05 -16.53 2.09
CA PRO A 144 -6.50 -16.77 2.11
C PRO A 144 -7.20 -16.19 3.36
N SER A 145 -6.52 -16.23 4.51
CA SER A 145 -7.03 -15.70 5.77
C SER A 145 -7.25 -14.18 5.78
N ARG A 146 -6.68 -13.42 4.83
CA ARG A 146 -6.88 -11.97 4.70
C ARG A 146 -8.15 -11.65 3.90
N VAL A 147 -9.31 -12.13 4.37
CA VAL A 147 -10.60 -12.06 3.66
C VAL A 147 -10.96 -10.64 3.18
N VAL A 148 -10.73 -9.62 4.02
CA VAL A 148 -11.01 -8.22 3.67
C VAL A 148 -10.10 -7.72 2.55
N ALA A 149 -8.80 -8.04 2.60
CA ALA A 149 -7.85 -7.63 1.57
C ALA A 149 -8.12 -8.35 0.24
N ASN A 150 -8.42 -9.66 0.28
CA ASN A 150 -8.76 -10.44 -0.91
C ASN A 150 -9.96 -9.84 -1.66
N LYS A 151 -11.05 -9.54 -0.95
CA LYS A 151 -12.22 -8.86 -1.52
C LYS A 151 -11.90 -7.47 -2.07
N LEU A 152 -11.01 -6.74 -1.41
CA LEU A 152 -10.55 -5.44 -1.90
C LEU A 152 -9.81 -5.57 -3.24
N TYR A 153 -8.88 -6.52 -3.37
CA TYR A 153 -8.13 -6.71 -4.61
C TYR A 153 -9.04 -7.10 -5.78
N GLU A 154 -9.99 -8.00 -5.55
CA GLU A 154 -11.03 -8.35 -6.54
C GLU A 154 -11.86 -7.13 -6.94
N LYS A 155 -12.34 -6.34 -5.96
CA LYS A 155 -13.08 -5.09 -6.21
C LYS A 155 -12.28 -4.11 -7.07
N LEU A 156 -10.96 -4.03 -6.87
CA LEU A 156 -10.06 -3.16 -7.62
C LEU A 156 -9.72 -3.68 -9.02
N GLY A 157 -10.23 -4.84 -9.41
CA GLY A 157 -10.06 -5.40 -10.75
C GLY A 157 -8.86 -6.35 -10.89
N PHE A 158 -8.29 -6.82 -9.78
CA PHE A 158 -7.36 -7.95 -9.83
C PHE A 158 -8.11 -9.27 -9.98
N GLU A 159 -7.63 -10.12 -10.89
CA GLU A 159 -8.11 -11.48 -11.10
C GLU A 159 -7.34 -12.45 -10.19
N LEU A 160 -8.06 -13.32 -9.47
CA LEU A 160 -7.46 -14.46 -8.76
C LEU A 160 -7.03 -15.52 -9.79
N VAL A 161 -5.73 -15.72 -9.96
CA VAL A 161 -5.18 -16.62 -10.98
C VAL A 161 -4.57 -17.90 -10.41
N ALA A 162 -4.29 -17.94 -9.11
CA ALA A 162 -3.96 -19.17 -8.40
C ALA A 162 -4.37 -19.08 -6.92
N GLU A 163 -4.99 -20.15 -6.43
CA GLU A 163 -5.32 -20.30 -5.01
C GLU A 163 -4.15 -20.92 -4.24
N ALA A 164 -4.01 -20.48 -2.99
CA ALA A 164 -3.05 -21.04 -2.05
C ALA A 164 -3.26 -22.55 -1.84
N ARG A 165 -2.16 -23.28 -1.65
CA ARG A 165 -2.17 -24.65 -1.14
C ARG A 165 -1.25 -24.74 0.09
N GLY A 166 -1.66 -25.53 1.08
CA GLY A 166 -0.94 -25.70 2.34
C GLY A 166 -1.08 -24.52 3.30
N GLU A 167 -0.69 -24.71 4.57
CA GLU A 167 -0.88 -23.74 5.65
C GLU A 167 -0.15 -22.39 5.42
N GLN A 168 0.97 -22.41 4.70
CA GLN A 168 1.76 -21.21 4.39
C GLN A 168 1.50 -20.67 2.98
N GLY A 169 0.50 -21.22 2.27
CA GLY A 169 0.18 -20.79 0.91
C GLY A 169 -0.35 -19.35 0.85
N THR A 170 -0.16 -18.72 -0.31
CA THR A 170 -0.66 -17.38 -0.61
C THR A 170 -1.41 -17.41 -1.95
N ASN A 171 -2.53 -16.70 -2.05
CA ASN A 171 -3.24 -16.53 -3.32
C ASN A 171 -2.41 -15.63 -4.22
N LEU A 172 -2.45 -15.87 -5.53
CA LEU A 172 -1.85 -15.02 -6.55
C LEU A 172 -2.94 -14.28 -7.31
N TYR A 173 -2.82 -12.96 -7.33
CA TYR A 173 -3.69 -12.08 -8.08
C TYR A 173 -2.93 -11.39 -9.20
N LYS A 174 -3.64 -11.06 -10.28
CA LYS A 174 -3.06 -10.44 -11.47
C LYS A 174 -3.99 -9.37 -12.05
N MET A 175 -3.40 -8.26 -12.50
CA MET A 175 -4.05 -7.23 -13.31
C MET A 175 -3.21 -6.97 -14.56
N MET A 176 -3.86 -6.77 -15.70
CA MET A 176 -3.20 -6.32 -16.92
C MET A 176 -3.28 -4.79 -17.01
N ILE A 177 -2.12 -4.13 -17.06
CA ILE A 177 -2.03 -2.69 -17.33
C ILE A 177 -1.64 -2.47 -18.79
N THR A 178 -2.37 -1.60 -19.48
CA THR A 178 -2.07 -1.18 -20.85
C THR A 178 -1.52 0.25 -20.89
N PRO A 179 -0.66 0.59 -21.85
CA PRO A 179 -0.18 1.97 -22.08
C PRO A 179 -1.29 2.98 -22.35
#